data_AF-A0A821KNU4-F1
#
_entry.id   AF-A0A821KNU4-F1
#
_cell.length_a   1.000
_cell.length_b   1.000
_cell.length_c   1.000
_cell.angle_alpha   90.00
_cell.angle_beta   90.00
_cell.angle_gamma   90.00
#
_symmetry.space_group_name_H-M   'P 1'
#
loop_
_entity.id
_entity.type
_entity.pdbx_description
1 polymer ?
#
loop_
_entity_poly.entity_id
_entity_poly.type
_entity_poly.pdbx_seq_one_letter_code
_entity_poly.pdbx_strand_id
1 'polypeptide(L)'
;MYTILPSVPYHNNDNGALHIHFALSVGKMHPACFDLWYGSLNETWYDRYVGCIKCAIAGQRRFAHIWLLRRGHSFARDYREPENTILETDFLIHGFKNDSSYYYRWQIRTSVCRHNIAAWSIPIRSEMVVTNRSIAQALIRHYDVAAQKNHPESIGIADVFDCWPFCQVELTGHKEQTYLKTLCKSDHHSPDI
;
A
#
# COMPACT_ATOMS: atom_id res chain seq x y z
N MET A 1 -28.55 -1.43 5.58
CA MET A 1 -28.68 -0.31 4.63
C MET A 1 -27.36 -0.20 3.90
N TYR A 2 -27.33 -0.33 2.57
CA TYR A 2 -26.09 -0.20 1.81
C TYR A 2 -25.84 1.27 1.50
N THR A 3 -24.69 1.80 1.87
CA THR A 3 -24.29 3.16 1.52
C THR A 3 -23.82 3.16 0.07
N ILE A 4 -24.57 3.82 -0.82
CA ILE A 4 -24.14 4.05 -2.19
C ILE A 4 -23.16 5.23 -2.15
N LEU A 5 -21.92 4.99 -2.58
CA LEU A 5 -20.91 6.05 -2.72
C LEU A 5 -21.15 6.79 -4.04
N PRO A 6 -21.07 8.14 -4.06
CA PRO A 6 -21.16 8.89 -5.31
C PRO A 6 -19.97 8.56 -6.23
N SER A 7 -20.19 8.70 -7.53
CA SER A 7 -19.10 8.64 -8.51
C SER A 7 -18.23 9.87 -8.37
N VAL A 8 -16.90 9.69 -8.40
CA VAL A 8 -15.93 10.79 -8.34
C VAL A 8 -14.93 10.71 -9.51
N PRO A 9 -14.28 11.82 -9.90
CA PRO A 9 -13.44 11.87 -11.10
C PRO A 9 -12.13 11.07 -10.97
N TYR A 10 -11.50 11.08 -9.79
CA TYR A 10 -10.25 10.37 -9.55
C TYR A 10 -10.11 9.95 -8.09
N HIS A 11 -9.98 8.65 -7.81
CA HIS A 11 -9.66 8.17 -6.45
C HIS A 11 -8.79 6.91 -6.48
N ASN A 12 -7.89 6.81 -7.46
CA ASN A 12 -7.06 5.63 -7.71
C ASN A 12 -7.90 4.33 -7.75
N ASN A 13 -8.93 4.32 -8.61
CA ASN A 13 -9.86 3.21 -8.82
C ASN A 13 -10.46 2.64 -7.51
N ASP A 14 -10.36 1.33 -7.31
CA ASP A 14 -10.91 0.58 -6.17
C ASP A 14 -10.34 1.02 -4.82
N ASN A 15 -9.10 1.52 -4.75
CA ASN A 15 -8.43 1.87 -3.50
C ASN A 15 -9.15 2.99 -2.73
N GLY A 16 -9.53 4.06 -3.41
CA GLY A 16 -10.23 5.18 -2.77
C GLY A 16 -11.62 4.79 -2.25
N ALA A 17 -12.34 3.95 -2.99
CA ALA A 17 -13.65 3.43 -2.57
C ALA A 17 -13.54 2.53 -1.32
N LEU A 18 -12.49 1.70 -1.25
CA LEU A 18 -12.22 0.86 -0.07
C LEU A 18 -11.89 1.70 1.16
N HIS A 19 -11.03 2.71 1.02
CA HIS A 19 -10.65 3.58 2.14
C HIS A 19 -11.85 4.34 2.71
N ILE A 20 -12.73 4.90 1.86
CA ILE A 20 -13.88 5.68 2.34
C ILE A 20 -14.90 4.76 3.01
N HIS A 21 -15.17 3.60 2.41
CA HIS A 21 -16.07 2.61 2.98
C HIS A 21 -15.58 2.13 4.34
N PHE A 22 -14.28 1.87 4.46
CA PHE A 22 -13.64 1.49 5.72
C PHE A 22 -13.83 2.59 6.78
N ALA A 23 -13.45 3.83 6.47
CA ALA A 23 -13.50 4.93 7.43
C ALA A 23 -14.94 5.27 7.88
N LEU A 24 -15.93 5.17 6.97
CA LEU A 24 -17.35 5.25 7.32
C LEU A 24 -17.76 4.10 8.26
N SER A 25 -17.37 2.86 7.93
CA SER A 25 -17.74 1.66 8.70
C SER A 25 -17.19 1.64 10.12
N VAL A 26 -16.01 2.24 10.34
CA VAL A 26 -15.42 2.35 11.68
C VAL A 26 -15.77 3.65 12.41
N GLY A 27 -16.62 4.50 11.82
CA GLY A 27 -17.03 5.78 12.43
C GLY A 27 -15.90 6.79 12.59
N LYS A 28 -14.91 6.75 11.69
CA LYS A 28 -13.72 7.64 11.69
C LYS A 28 -13.66 8.57 10.47
N MET A 29 -14.76 8.70 9.74
CA MET A 29 -14.82 9.64 8.62
C MET A 29 -14.88 11.08 9.13
N HIS A 30 -13.83 11.86 8.86
CA HIS A 30 -13.83 13.30 9.09
C HIS A 30 -14.39 14.03 7.85
N PRO A 31 -15.23 15.09 8.00
CA PRO A 31 -15.79 15.82 6.86
C PRO A 31 -14.73 16.30 5.86
N ALA A 32 -13.62 16.86 6.34
CA ALA A 32 -12.53 17.30 5.46
C ALA A 32 -11.92 16.15 4.63
N CYS A 33 -11.86 14.93 5.17
CA CYS A 33 -11.38 13.79 4.40
C CYS A 33 -12.39 13.35 3.34
N PHE A 34 -13.68 13.47 3.63
CA PHE A 34 -14.74 13.23 2.65
C PHE A 34 -14.68 14.25 1.51
N ASP A 35 -14.47 15.52 1.81
CA ASP A 35 -14.36 16.58 0.79
C ASP A 35 -13.17 16.35 -0.14
N LEU A 36 -12.02 15.94 0.41
CA LEU A 36 -10.84 15.57 -0.40
C LEU A 36 -11.12 14.37 -1.29
N TRP A 37 -11.80 13.34 -0.78
CA TRP A 37 -12.19 12.18 -1.56
C TRP A 37 -13.16 12.55 -2.69
N TYR A 38 -14.20 13.31 -2.36
CA TYR A 38 -15.26 13.69 -3.30
C TYR A 38 -14.75 14.62 -4.40
N GLY A 39 -13.89 15.57 -4.03
CA GLY A 39 -13.29 16.54 -4.94
C GLY A 39 -11.99 16.06 -5.61
N SER A 40 -11.56 14.81 -5.42
CA SER A 40 -10.26 14.37 -5.94
C SER A 40 -10.26 14.29 -7.47
N LEU A 41 -9.29 14.99 -8.07
CA LEU A 41 -9.12 15.12 -9.53
C LEU A 41 -7.82 14.50 -10.06
N ASN A 42 -6.87 14.19 -9.17
CA ASN A 42 -5.55 13.69 -9.51
C ASN A 42 -4.87 12.99 -8.32
N GLU A 43 -3.69 12.42 -8.56
CA GLU A 43 -2.93 11.67 -7.55
C GLU A 43 -2.58 12.50 -6.31
N THR A 44 -2.27 13.79 -6.47
CA THR A 44 -1.98 14.67 -5.32
C THR A 44 -3.19 14.82 -4.40
N TRP A 45 -4.39 15.01 -4.94
CA TRP A 45 -5.62 15.06 -4.14
C TRP A 45 -5.92 13.72 -3.46
N TYR A 46 -5.70 12.61 -4.19
CA TYR A 46 -5.83 11.28 -3.62
C TYR A 46 -4.83 11.06 -2.46
N ASP A 47 -3.58 11.49 -2.59
CA ASP A 47 -2.57 11.38 -1.53
C ASP A 47 -2.97 12.16 -0.27
N ARG A 48 -3.50 13.38 -0.43
CA ARG A 48 -4.08 14.18 0.67
C ARG A 48 -5.20 13.45 1.37
N TYR A 49 -6.11 12.90 0.58
CA TYR A 49 -7.21 12.10 1.10
C TYR A 49 -6.70 10.91 1.93
N VAL A 50 -5.74 10.14 1.40
CA VAL A 50 -5.15 8.99 2.11
C VAL A 50 -4.45 9.43 3.40
N GLY A 51 -3.69 10.53 3.35
CA GLY A 51 -3.07 11.17 4.52
C GLY A 51 -4.09 11.57 5.58
N CYS A 52 -5.16 12.24 5.16
CA CYS A 52 -6.27 12.67 6.01
C CYS A 52 -6.92 11.47 6.71
N ILE A 53 -7.22 10.38 6.00
CA ILE A 53 -7.78 9.17 6.61
C ILE A 53 -6.82 8.56 7.63
N LYS A 54 -5.52 8.48 7.31
CA LYS A 54 -4.49 7.99 8.24
C LYS A 54 -4.39 8.85 9.49
N CYS A 55 -4.60 10.16 9.37
CA CYS A 55 -4.67 11.08 10.50
C CYS A 55 -5.97 10.92 11.30
N ALA A 56 -7.12 10.79 10.63
CA ALA A 56 -8.43 10.66 11.28
C ALA A 56 -8.56 9.37 12.11
N ILE A 57 -7.87 8.30 11.71
CA ILE A 57 -7.76 7.08 12.54
C ILE A 57 -6.66 7.17 13.61
N ALA A 58 -5.89 8.26 13.66
CA ALA A 58 -4.85 8.54 14.64
C ALA A 58 -3.87 7.38 14.86
N GLY A 59 -3.52 6.66 13.80
CA GLY A 59 -2.62 5.50 13.90
C GLY A 59 -3.29 4.22 14.43
N GLN A 60 -4.58 4.25 14.77
CA GLN A 60 -5.35 3.06 15.10
C GLN A 60 -5.34 2.10 13.91
N ARG A 61 -4.82 0.90 14.15
CA ARG A 61 -4.71 -0.15 13.13
C ARG A 61 -5.63 -1.33 13.38
N ARG A 62 -6.03 -1.55 14.64
CA ARG A 62 -6.90 -2.65 15.04
C ARG A 62 -8.33 -2.16 15.25
N PHE A 63 -9.25 -2.78 14.53
CA PHE A 63 -10.70 -2.59 14.61
C PHE A 63 -11.35 -3.95 14.84
N ALA A 64 -12.62 -3.98 15.25
CA ALA A 64 -13.29 -5.21 15.68
C ALA A 64 -13.14 -6.39 14.70
N HIS A 65 -13.19 -6.11 13.40
CA HIS A 65 -13.10 -7.13 12.34
C HIS A 65 -12.03 -6.84 11.27
N ILE A 66 -11.27 -5.75 11.42
CA ILE A 66 -10.33 -5.28 10.40
C ILE A 66 -9.00 -4.93 11.07
N TRP A 67 -7.90 -5.41 10.48
CA TRP A 67 -6.55 -5.03 10.87
C TRP A 67 -5.83 -4.36 9.71
N LEU A 68 -5.45 -3.10 9.91
CA LEU A 68 -4.63 -2.33 8.97
C LEU A 68 -3.14 -2.56 9.27
N LEU A 69 -2.51 -3.43 8.49
CA LEU A 69 -1.09 -3.71 8.65
C LEU A 69 -0.24 -2.50 8.28
N ARG A 70 0.93 -2.34 8.92
CA ARG A 70 1.94 -1.35 8.50
C ARG A 70 2.43 -1.69 7.10
N ARG A 71 2.90 -0.67 6.38
CA ARG A 71 3.66 -0.89 5.14
C ARG A 71 4.81 -1.84 5.43
N GLY A 72 5.06 -2.78 4.52
CA GLY A 72 6.13 -3.77 4.67
C GLY A 72 5.71 -5.18 5.08
N HIS A 73 4.42 -5.41 5.33
CA HIS A 73 3.88 -6.74 5.69
C HIS A 73 3.30 -7.52 4.52
N SER A 74 2.84 -6.82 3.50
CA SER A 74 2.42 -7.37 2.22
C SER A 74 2.95 -6.44 1.14
N PHE A 75 4.12 -6.76 0.62
CA PHE A 75 4.65 -6.03 -0.52
C PHE A 75 3.99 -6.58 -1.79
N ALA A 76 2.88 -5.94 -2.16
CA ALA A 76 2.43 -5.94 -3.54
C ALA A 76 3.25 -4.88 -4.27
N ARG A 77 4.40 -5.27 -4.86
CA ARG A 77 5.20 -4.32 -5.62
C ARG A 77 4.52 -4.06 -6.95
N ASP A 78 4.22 -2.79 -7.22
CA ASP A 78 3.73 -2.40 -8.53
C ASP A 78 4.86 -2.50 -9.56
N TYR A 79 4.51 -2.66 -10.83
CA TYR A 79 5.47 -2.57 -11.94
C TYR A 79 6.18 -1.23 -11.86
N ARG A 80 7.40 -1.18 -11.30
CA ARG A 80 8.21 0.03 -11.26
C ARG A 80 9.71 -0.27 -11.29
N GLU A 81 10.35 0.48 -12.19
CA GLU A 81 11.76 0.81 -12.30
C GLU A 81 12.48 0.94 -10.95
N PRO A 82 13.78 0.57 -10.85
CA PRO A 82 14.68 0.42 -11.99
C PRO A 82 14.89 -1.01 -12.52
N GLU A 83 14.51 -2.05 -11.78
CA GLU A 83 15.06 -3.38 -12.07
C GLU A 83 14.03 -4.44 -12.46
N ASN A 84 12.73 -4.17 -12.37
CA ASN A 84 11.67 -5.14 -12.70
C ASN A 84 11.91 -6.55 -12.11
N THR A 85 12.67 -6.64 -11.02
CA THR A 85 13.04 -7.88 -10.34
C THR A 85 11.92 -8.34 -9.42
N ILE A 86 12.03 -9.57 -8.92
CA ILE A 86 11.16 -10.20 -7.91
C ILE A 86 12.02 -10.43 -6.67
N LEU A 87 11.57 -10.00 -5.49
CA LEU A 87 12.23 -10.36 -4.24
C LEU A 87 11.66 -11.68 -3.77
N GLU A 88 12.47 -12.54 -3.17
CA GLU A 88 12.02 -13.86 -2.66
C GLU A 88 10.86 -13.75 -1.64
N THR A 89 10.72 -12.59 -1.00
CA THR A 89 9.68 -12.31 0.01
C THR A 89 8.50 -11.52 -0.54
N ASP A 90 8.46 -11.25 -1.86
CA ASP A 90 7.26 -10.66 -2.46
C ASP A 90 6.10 -11.65 -2.40
N PHE A 91 4.98 -11.17 -1.89
CA PHE A 91 3.74 -11.95 -1.85
C PHE A 91 2.99 -11.89 -3.20
N LEU A 92 3.03 -10.73 -3.88
CA LEU A 92 2.33 -10.49 -5.14
C LEU A 92 3.03 -9.37 -5.94
N ILE A 93 2.98 -9.42 -7.27
CA ILE A 93 3.50 -8.35 -8.15
C ILE A 93 2.34 -7.81 -8.98
N HIS A 94 2.04 -6.53 -8.89
CA HIS A 94 0.84 -5.97 -9.53
C HIS A 94 0.93 -5.99 -11.07
N GLY A 95 2.15 -5.95 -11.62
CA GLY A 95 2.45 -6.01 -13.06
C GLY A 95 2.11 -7.33 -13.77
N PHE A 96 1.72 -8.39 -13.04
CA PHE A 96 1.28 -9.66 -13.63
C PHE A 96 0.09 -9.53 -14.61
N LYS A 97 -0.66 -8.42 -14.55
CA LYS A 97 -1.88 -8.19 -15.33
C LYS A 97 -1.64 -7.85 -16.81
N ASN A 98 -0.49 -7.24 -17.16
CA ASN A 98 -0.30 -6.64 -18.48
C ASN A 98 0.68 -7.40 -19.38
N ASP A 99 1.72 -8.02 -18.83
CA ASP A 99 2.67 -8.84 -19.58
C ASP A 99 3.20 -10.01 -18.74
N SER A 100 2.58 -11.17 -18.95
CA SER A 100 3.01 -12.41 -18.29
C SER A 100 4.32 -12.98 -18.86
N SER A 101 4.72 -12.60 -20.08
CA SER A 101 5.88 -13.17 -20.77
C SER A 101 7.21 -12.68 -20.21
N TYR A 102 7.19 -11.50 -19.57
CA TYR A 102 8.35 -10.92 -18.91
C TYR A 102 8.78 -11.72 -17.68
N TYR A 103 7.83 -12.06 -16.80
CA TYR A 103 8.13 -12.73 -15.52
C TYR A 103 8.13 -14.25 -15.62
N TYR A 104 7.39 -14.84 -16.55
CA TYR A 104 7.30 -16.29 -16.69
C TYR A 104 8.12 -16.82 -17.85
N ARG A 105 8.68 -18.02 -17.66
CA ARG A 105 9.38 -18.74 -18.71
C ARG A 105 8.40 -19.32 -19.74
N TRP A 106 7.17 -19.60 -19.34
CA TRP A 106 6.07 -20.02 -20.20
C TRP A 106 4.71 -19.61 -19.63
N GLN A 107 3.67 -19.64 -20.47
CA GLN A 107 2.30 -19.27 -20.09
C GLN A 107 1.79 -20.08 -18.90
N ILE A 108 1.21 -19.40 -17.90
CA ILE A 108 0.58 -20.07 -16.75
C ILE A 108 -0.65 -20.85 -17.21
N ARG A 109 -0.70 -22.14 -16.86
CA ARG A 109 -1.89 -22.98 -16.99
C ARG A 109 -2.60 -23.09 -15.65
N THR A 110 -3.57 -22.21 -15.40
CA THR A 110 -4.35 -22.17 -14.14
C THR A 110 -5.16 -23.44 -13.90
N SER A 111 -5.47 -24.22 -14.96
CA SER A 111 -6.14 -25.52 -14.84
C SER A 111 -5.37 -26.55 -14.01
N VAL A 112 -4.03 -26.44 -13.95
CA VAL A 112 -3.16 -27.33 -13.16
C VAL A 112 -3.30 -27.05 -11.66
N CYS A 113 -3.41 -25.77 -11.27
CA CYS A 113 -3.62 -25.36 -9.88
C CYS A 113 -4.88 -25.99 -9.28
N ARG A 114 -5.96 -26.11 -10.06
CA ARG A 114 -7.25 -26.64 -9.61
C ARG A 114 -7.20 -28.12 -9.19
N HIS A 115 -6.26 -28.90 -9.74
CA HIS A 115 -6.21 -30.36 -9.55
C HIS A 115 -5.12 -30.79 -8.57
N ASN A 116 -4.05 -30.02 -8.41
CA ASN A 116 -2.97 -30.33 -7.48
C ASN A 116 -2.16 -29.08 -7.09
N ILE A 117 -2.67 -28.29 -6.14
CA ILE A 117 -2.01 -27.07 -5.67
C ILE A 117 -0.62 -27.33 -5.07
N ALA A 118 -0.42 -28.49 -4.45
CA ALA A 118 0.86 -28.86 -3.85
C ALA A 118 1.96 -29.12 -4.90
N ALA A 119 1.58 -29.54 -6.12
CA ALA A 119 2.49 -29.74 -7.23
C ALA A 119 2.59 -28.51 -8.16
N TRP A 120 1.84 -27.44 -7.88
CA TRP A 120 1.82 -26.27 -8.74
C TRP A 120 3.04 -25.39 -8.49
N SER A 121 4.04 -25.50 -9.37
CA SER A 121 5.14 -24.55 -9.45
C SER A 121 4.81 -23.47 -10.48
N ILE A 122 4.87 -22.20 -10.05
CA ILE A 122 4.73 -21.06 -10.95
C ILE A 122 6.05 -20.93 -11.73
N PRO A 123 6.02 -20.88 -13.08
CA PRO A 123 7.23 -20.93 -13.91
C PRO A 123 7.93 -19.58 -14.00
N ILE A 124 8.26 -18.99 -12.85
CA ILE A 124 8.95 -17.71 -12.75
C ILE A 124 10.36 -17.86 -13.34
N ARG A 125 10.79 -16.86 -14.11
CA ARG A 125 12.18 -16.73 -14.57
C ARG A 125 13.10 -16.52 -13.37
N SER A 126 13.92 -17.52 -13.06
CA SER A 126 14.82 -17.50 -11.90
C SER A 126 15.77 -16.32 -11.90
N GLU A 127 16.18 -15.84 -13.08
CA GLU A 127 17.03 -14.67 -13.26
C GLU A 127 16.38 -13.35 -12.78
N MET A 128 15.05 -13.33 -12.66
CA MET A 128 14.32 -12.18 -12.13
C MET A 128 14.29 -12.19 -10.60
N VAL A 129 14.58 -13.32 -9.96
CA VAL A 129 14.44 -13.50 -8.52
C VAL A 129 15.72 -13.09 -7.80
N VAL A 130 15.63 -12.02 -7.01
CA VAL A 130 16.67 -11.56 -6.10
C VAL A 130 16.54 -12.31 -4.77
N THR A 131 17.43 -13.27 -4.57
CA THR A 131 17.57 -14.03 -3.31
C THR A 131 18.64 -13.43 -2.40
N ASN A 132 19.50 -12.55 -2.92
CA ASN A 132 20.50 -11.86 -2.11
C ASN A 132 19.82 -10.78 -1.24
N ARG A 133 19.79 -11.03 0.07
CA ARG A 133 19.14 -10.15 1.04
C ARG A 133 19.69 -8.72 1.05
N SER A 134 21.00 -8.53 0.86
CA SER A 134 21.60 -7.19 0.86
C SER A 134 21.17 -6.37 -0.36
N ILE A 135 21.08 -7.01 -1.54
CA ILE A 135 20.55 -6.39 -2.75
C ILE A 135 19.07 -6.05 -2.57
N ALA A 136 18.29 -6.99 -2.05
CA ALA A 136 16.87 -6.79 -1.77
C ALA A 136 16.63 -5.62 -0.81
N GLN A 137 17.43 -5.51 0.27
CA GLN A 137 17.34 -4.39 1.21
C GLN A 137 17.71 -3.05 0.58
N ALA A 138 18.72 -3.01 -0.29
CA ALA A 138 19.08 -1.80 -1.04
C ALA A 138 17.93 -1.34 -1.96
N LEU A 139 17.27 -2.29 -2.63
CA LEU A 139 16.10 -2.02 -3.46
C LEU A 139 14.91 -1.48 -2.63
N ILE A 140 14.57 -2.13 -1.51
CA ILE A 140 13.49 -1.65 -0.63
C ILE A 140 13.80 -0.24 -0.10
N ARG A 141 15.05 0.05 0.25
CA ARG A 141 15.48 1.41 0.63
C ARG A 141 15.24 2.40 -0.49
N HIS A 142 15.65 2.07 -1.71
CA HIS A 142 15.42 2.94 -2.87
C HIS A 142 13.92 3.23 -3.06
N TYR A 143 13.08 2.19 -3.07
CA TYR A 143 11.64 2.33 -3.25
C TYR A 143 10.96 3.11 -2.13
N ASP A 144 11.32 2.86 -0.86
CA ASP A 144 10.69 3.52 0.27
C ASP A 144 11.03 5.02 0.31
N VAL A 145 12.28 5.39 0.00
CA VAL A 145 12.70 6.79 -0.12
C VAL A 145 12.01 7.47 -1.32
N ALA A 146 11.92 6.79 -2.46
CA ALA A 146 11.23 7.32 -3.64
C ALA A 146 9.73 7.52 -3.36
N ALA A 147 9.08 6.56 -2.69
CA ALA A 147 7.67 6.65 -2.30
C ALA A 147 7.43 7.83 -1.36
N GLN A 148 8.27 8.03 -0.34
CA GLN A 148 8.16 9.18 0.55
C GLN A 148 8.30 10.51 -0.21
N LYS A 149 9.26 10.58 -1.15
CA LYS A 149 9.50 11.79 -1.95
C LYS A 149 8.31 12.11 -2.86
N ASN A 150 7.75 11.10 -3.52
CA ASN A 150 6.70 11.28 -4.52
C ASN A 150 5.30 11.42 -3.89
N HIS A 151 5.10 10.82 -2.72
CA HIS A 151 3.80 10.75 -2.04
C HIS A 151 3.92 11.18 -0.56
N PRO A 152 4.45 12.39 -0.27
CA PRO A 152 4.77 12.79 1.10
C PRO A 152 3.54 12.86 2.01
N GLU A 153 2.39 13.26 1.47
CA GLU A 153 1.14 13.44 2.23
C GLU A 153 0.48 12.10 2.61
N SER A 154 0.75 11.02 1.88
CA SER A 154 0.20 9.68 2.20
C SER A 154 1.22 8.76 2.86
N ILE A 155 2.53 8.92 2.60
CA ILE A 155 3.59 8.08 3.16
C ILE A 155 4.13 8.64 4.48
N GLY A 156 4.33 9.95 4.58
CA GLY A 156 4.90 10.65 5.73
C GLY A 156 6.40 10.36 5.94
N ILE A 157 6.75 9.12 6.28
CA ILE A 157 8.14 8.71 6.59
C ILE A 157 8.54 7.46 5.78
N ALA A 158 9.79 7.42 5.32
CA ALA A 158 10.42 6.20 4.81
C ALA A 158 10.99 5.41 5.99
N ASP A 159 10.30 4.36 6.41
CA ASP A 159 10.59 3.59 7.63
C ASP A 159 10.57 2.06 7.42
N VAL A 160 10.21 1.60 6.23
CA VAL A 160 10.05 0.18 5.89
C VAL A 160 11.41 -0.47 5.67
N PHE A 161 12.34 0.24 5.03
CA PHE A 161 13.66 -0.31 4.73
C PHE A 161 14.48 -0.68 5.99
N ASP A 162 14.19 -0.05 7.14
CA ASP A 162 14.85 -0.35 8.42
C ASP A 162 14.50 -1.72 8.98
N CYS A 163 13.30 -2.22 8.66
CA CYS A 163 12.75 -3.41 9.30
C CYS A 163 12.41 -4.53 8.33
N TRP A 164 12.38 -4.27 7.03
CA TRP A 164 12.02 -5.27 6.03
C TRP A 164 13.00 -6.46 6.03
N PRO A 165 12.51 -7.72 5.87
CA PRO A 165 11.11 -8.13 5.66
C PRO A 165 10.32 -8.40 6.95
N PHE A 166 10.89 -8.07 8.11
CA PHE A 166 10.36 -8.41 9.44
C PHE A 166 9.82 -7.20 10.18
N CYS A 167 9.17 -6.29 9.45
CA CYS A 167 8.54 -5.14 10.07
C CYS A 167 7.54 -5.59 11.13
N GLN A 168 7.43 -4.85 12.22
CA GLN A 168 6.35 -5.05 13.19
C GLN A 168 5.05 -4.49 12.62
N VAL A 169 3.93 -5.13 12.95
CA VAL A 169 2.61 -4.77 12.38
C VAL A 169 2.17 -3.38 12.83
N GLU A 170 2.58 -3.00 14.03
CA GLU A 170 2.28 -1.71 14.64
C GLU A 170 3.52 -0.81 14.59
N LEU A 171 3.27 0.50 14.46
CA LEU A 171 4.24 1.51 14.88
C LEU A 171 4.03 1.76 16.36
N THR A 172 5.11 1.95 17.12
CA THR A 172 5.01 2.21 18.55
C THR A 172 5.96 3.33 18.98
N GLY A 173 5.62 3.99 20.10
CA GLY A 173 6.46 4.97 20.76
C GLY A 173 6.82 6.15 19.85
N HIS A 174 8.11 6.50 19.81
CA HIS A 174 8.58 7.68 19.08
C HIS A 174 8.34 7.62 17.56
N LYS A 175 8.36 6.42 16.97
CA LYS A 175 8.13 6.26 15.52
C LYS A 175 6.68 6.57 15.14
N GLU A 176 5.73 6.10 15.93
CA GLU A 176 4.31 6.41 15.75
C GLU A 176 4.04 7.90 15.92
N GLN A 177 4.58 8.51 16.98
CA GLN A 177 4.45 9.94 17.21
C GLN A 177 5.01 10.75 16.03
N THR A 178 6.19 10.39 15.53
CA THR A 178 6.80 11.07 14.38
C THR A 178 5.98 10.90 13.12
N TYR A 179 5.46 9.69 12.86
CA TYR A 179 4.58 9.41 11.74
C TYR A 179 3.32 10.27 11.77
N LEU A 180 2.59 10.27 12.90
CA LEU A 180 1.38 11.07 13.07
C LEU A 180 1.67 12.57 12.97
N LYS A 181 2.73 13.03 13.63
CA LYS A 181 3.16 14.43 13.55
C LYS A 181 3.59 14.83 12.14
N THR A 182 3.94 13.91 11.27
CA THR A 182 4.30 14.22 9.88
C THR A 182 3.06 14.27 9.00
N LEU A 183 2.15 13.29 9.14
CA LEU A 183 0.93 13.21 8.35
C LEU A 183 -0.16 14.21 8.74
N CYS A 184 -0.31 14.48 10.04
CA CYS A 184 -1.34 15.36 10.58
C CYS A 184 -0.94 16.84 10.61
N LYS A 185 0.24 17.19 10.09
CA LYS A 185 0.80 18.56 10.17
C LYS A 185 0.38 19.48 9.04
N SER A 186 -0.12 18.96 7.93
CA SER A 186 -0.63 19.78 6.84
C SER A 186 -1.86 20.54 7.34
N ASP A 187 -1.86 21.87 7.20
CA ASP A 187 -2.88 22.85 7.65
C ASP A 187 -4.32 22.61 7.10
N HIS A 188 -4.58 21.43 6.54
CA HIS A 188 -5.87 20.97 6.01
C HIS A 188 -6.45 19.78 6.78
N HIS A 189 -5.73 19.24 7.79
CA HIS A 189 -6.08 17.97 8.43
C HIS A 189 -6.01 17.98 9.96
N SER A 190 -6.05 19.14 10.61
CA SER A 190 -6.39 19.16 12.04
C SER A 190 -7.91 19.02 12.15
N PRO A 191 -8.48 17.85 12.49
CA PRO A 191 -9.61 17.91 13.40
C PRO A 191 -9.07 18.60 14.65
N ASP A 192 -9.78 19.59 15.17
CA ASP A 192 -9.55 20.00 16.54
C ASP A 192 -9.67 18.75 17.43
N ILE A 193 -8.52 18.20 17.87
CA ILE A 193 -8.43 17.10 18.84
C ILE A 193 -8.38 17.72 20.23
#